data_AF-A0A521I3H9-F1
#
_entry.id   AF-A0A521I3H9-F1
#
_cell.length_a   1.000
_cell.length_b   1.000
_cell.length_c   1.000
_cell.angle_alpha   90.00
_cell.angle_beta   90.00
_cell.angle_gamma   90.00
#
_symmetry.space_group_name_H-M   'P 1'
#
loop_
_entity.id
_entity.type
_entity.pdbx_description
1 polymer ?
#
loop_
_entity_poly.entity_id
_entity_poly.type
_entity_poly.pdbx_seq_one_letter_code
_entity_poly.pdbx_strand_id
1 'polypeptide(L)' 'MYPLSYADAFAVALAQELAATVITGDPEFRAIGNIVSVDWIR' A
#
# COMPACT_ATOMS: atom_id res chain seq x y z
N MET A 1 -1.86 -14.69 -5.23
CA MET A 1 -3.00 -13.75 -5.06
C MET A 1 -2.72 -12.99 -3.79
N TYR A 2 -2.44 -11.69 -3.87
CA TYR A 2 -2.35 -10.86 -2.67
C TYR A 2 -3.80 -10.53 -2.28
N PRO A 3 -4.26 -10.86 -1.05
CA PRO A 3 -5.60 -10.51 -0.63
C PRO A 3 -5.60 -9.05 -0.19
N LEU A 4 -5.32 -8.14 -1.11
CA LEU A 4 -5.50 -6.73 -0.86
C LEU A 4 -6.97 -6.41 -1.06
N SER A 5 -7.59 -5.68 -0.14
CA SER A 5 -8.94 -5.20 -0.37
C SER A 5 -8.99 -4.32 -1.63
N TYR A 6 -10.18 -4.20 -2.23
CA TYR A 6 -10.33 -3.35 -3.42
C TYR A 6 -10.00 -1.88 -3.14
N ALA A 7 -10.27 -1.40 -1.92
CA ALA A 7 -9.94 -0.03 -1.51
C ALA A 7 -8.42 0.18 -1.40
N ASP A 8 -7.72 -0.78 -0.80
CA ASP A 8 -6.26 -0.71 -0.66
C ASP A 8 -5.56 -0.77 -2.02
N ALA A 9 -6.13 -1.50 -2.98
CA ALA A 9 -5.59 -1.57 -4.34
C ALA A 9 -5.59 -0.20 -5.03
N PHE A 10 -6.61 0.63 -4.78
CA PHE A 10 -6.63 2.02 -5.28
C PHE A 10 -5.57 2.89 -4.62
N ALA A 11 -5.39 2.77 -3.30
CA ALA A 11 -4.36 3.52 -2.60
C ALA A 11 -2.95 3.20 -3.14
N VAL A 12 -2.69 1.92 -3.39
CA VAL A 12 -1.43 1.45 -4.00
C VAL A 12 -1.28 1.99 -5.42
N ALA A 13 -2.30 1.84 -6.26
CA ALA A 13 -2.24 2.29 -7.66
C ALA A 13 -2.00 3.81 -7.75
N LEU A 14 -2.68 4.60 -6.92
CA LEU A 14 -2.48 6.04 -6.85
C LEU A 14 -1.06 6.41 -6.37
N ALA A 15 -0.54 5.71 -5.37
CA ALA A 15 0.82 5.94 -4.90
C ALA A 15 1.87 5.62 -5.97
N GLN A 16 1.66 4.57 -6.78
CA GLN A 16 2.52 4.26 -7.91
C GLN A 16 2.46 5.34 -9.00
N GLU A 17 1.26 5.80 -9.36
CA GLU A 17 1.06 6.85 -10.36
C GLU A 17 1.75 8.17 -9.98
N LEU A 18 1.69 8.52 -8.70
CA LEU A 18 2.26 9.76 -8.17
C LEU A 18 3.71 9.62 -7.66
N ALA A 19 4.32 8.44 -7.77
CA ALA A 19 5.59 8.10 -7.13
C ALA A 19 5.63 8.48 -5.63
N ALA A 20 4.50 8.29 -4.95
CA ALA A 20 4.28 8.64 -3.55
C ALA A 20 4.48 7.44 -2.61
N THR A 21 4.48 7.71 -1.31
CA THR A 21 4.56 6.70 -0.24
C THR A 21 3.18 6.53 0.39
N VAL A 22 2.74 5.28 0.55
CA VAL A 22 1.50 4.95 1.26
C VAL A 22 1.77 5.05 2.76
N ILE A 23 0.97 5.83 3.49
CA ILE A 23 1.06 5.90 4.96
C ILE A 23 -0.10 5.11 5.54
N THR A 24 0.18 4.05 6.29
CA THR A 24 -0.88 3.20 6.87
C THR A 24 -0.41 2.46 8.13
N GLY A 25 -1.34 2.12 9.01
CA GLY A 25 -1.13 1.21 10.13
C GLY A 25 -1.58 -0.23 9.82
N ASP A 26 -2.14 -0.46 8.62
CA ASP A 26 -2.75 -1.73 8.25
C ASP A 26 -1.69 -2.80 7.91
N PRO A 27 -1.58 -3.89 8.69
CA PRO A 27 -0.60 -4.93 8.45
C PRO A 27 -0.77 -5.66 7.11
N GLU A 28 -1.90 -5.57 6.42
CA GLU A 28 -2.10 -6.17 5.08
C GLU A 28 -1.08 -5.65 4.05
N PHE A 29 -0.62 -4.40 4.20
CA PHE A 29 0.38 -3.80 3.32
C PHE A 29 1.78 -4.43 3.45
N ARG A 30 2.04 -5.24 4.49
CA ARG A 30 3.31 -5.99 4.62
C ARG A 30 3.49 -6.99 3.50
N ALA A 31 2.40 -7.51 2.94
CA ALA A 31 2.46 -8.47 1.83
C ALA A 31 2.90 -7.83 0.50
N ILE A 32 2.82 -6.50 0.39
CA ILE A 32 3.09 -5.75 -0.84
C ILE A 32 4.16 -4.66 -0.67
N GLY A 33 4.92 -4.67 0.43
CA GLY A 33 5.95 -3.65 0.72
C GLY A 33 7.11 -3.61 -0.30
N ASN A 34 7.20 -4.62 -1.15
CA ASN A 34 8.11 -4.72 -2.30
C ASN A 34 7.53 -4.15 -3.60
N ILE A 35 6.27 -3.70 -3.61
CA ILE A 35 5.55 -3.17 -4.78
C ILE A 35 5.34 -1.66 -4.68
N VAL A 36 5.26 -1.12 -3.46
CA VAL A 36 5.06 0.30 -3.17
C VAL A 36 5.80 0.66 -1.88
N SER A 37 6.31 1.90 -1.79
CA SER A 37 6.87 2.42 -0.56
C SER A 37 5.76 2.60 0.48
N VAL A 38 5.97 2.06 1.69
CA VAL A 38 5.03 2.17 2.81
C VAL A 38 5.72 2.77 4.02
N ASP A 39 5.12 3.82 4.57
CA ASP A 39 5.47 4.39 5.87
C ASP A 39 4.42 3.97 6.92
N TRP A 40 4.90 3.52 8.07
CA TRP A 40 4.09 2.81 9.05
C TRP A 40 3.72 3.72 10.21
N ILE A 41 2.42 3.97 10.36
CA ILE A 41 1.89 4.70 11.52
C ILE A 41 1.45 3.73 12.62
N ARG A 42 1.47 4.24 13.85
CA ARG A 42 1.21 3.49 15.09
C ARG A 42 -0.26 3.39 15.43
#